data_AF-A0A961DM20-F1
#
_entry.id   AF-A0A961DM20-F1
#
_cell.length_a   1.000
_cell.length_b   1.000
_cell.length_c   1.000
_cell.angle_alpha   90.00
_cell.angle_beta   90.00
_cell.angle_gamma   90.00
#
_symmetry.space_group_name_H-M   'P 1'
#
loop_
_entity.id
_entity.type
_entity.pdbx_description
1 polymer ?
#
loop_
_entity_poly.entity_id
_entity_poly.type
_entity_poly.pdbx_seq_one_letter_code
_entity_poly.pdbx_strand_id
1 'polypeptide(L)'
;MNDLDLVADLNAQDDDGLGWSTLADAHAPERVRPGAMLLAGNSQAQAVVRVVAVDDDGQIHFSILPGSVAKNRHLLDRTVA
;
A
#
# COMPACT_ATOMS: atom_id res chain seq x y z
N MET A 1 -7.99 -15.16 -6.55
CA MET A 1 -6.80 -15.16 -5.68
C MET A 1 -6.31 -13.72 -5.60
N ASN A 2 -6.22 -13.19 -4.38
CA ASN A 2 -5.98 -11.78 -4.11
C ASN A 2 -4.49 -11.45 -4.36
N ASP A 3 -4.20 -10.74 -5.45
CA ASP A 3 -2.86 -10.23 -5.83
C ASP A 3 -2.47 -8.99 -5.01
N LEU A 4 -3.11 -8.79 -3.84
CA LEU A 4 -2.90 -7.60 -3.00
C LEU A 4 -1.69 -7.82 -2.10
N ASP A 5 -0.80 -6.83 -2.09
CA ASP A 5 0.29 -6.75 -1.12
C ASP A 5 -0.23 -6.29 0.25
N LEU A 6 -1.24 -5.42 0.25
CA LEU A 6 -1.78 -4.78 1.45
C LEU A 6 -3.31 -4.65 1.39
N VAL A 7 -4.02 -5.21 2.37
CA VAL A 7 -5.47 -5.01 2.48
C VAL A 7 -5.75 -3.64 3.09
N ALA A 8 -6.57 -2.82 2.44
CA ALA A 8 -6.92 -1.48 2.94
C ALA A 8 -8.29 -1.01 2.41
N ASP A 9 -8.96 -0.14 3.18
CA ASP A 9 -10.03 0.70 2.64
C ASP A 9 -9.39 1.98 2.07
N LEU A 10 -9.45 2.14 0.75
CA LEU A 10 -8.84 3.28 0.06
C LEU A 10 -9.53 4.62 0.35
N ASN A 11 -10.69 4.61 1.01
CA ASN A 11 -11.37 5.82 1.47
C ASN A 11 -11.05 6.16 2.93
N ALA A 12 -10.42 5.26 3.68
CA ALA A 12 -10.00 5.53 5.05
C ALA A 12 -8.67 6.28 5.03
N GLN A 13 -8.64 7.46 5.65
CA GLN A 13 -7.47 8.31 5.77
C GLN A 13 -7.22 8.69 7.21
N ASP A 14 -5.96 8.93 7.56
CA ASP A 14 -5.56 9.56 8.81
C ASP A 14 -5.71 11.10 8.74
N ASP A 15 -5.35 11.77 9.83
CA ASP A 15 -5.45 13.22 9.97
C ASP A 15 -4.52 14.01 9.02
N ASP A 16 -3.50 13.34 8.45
CA ASP A 16 -2.58 13.91 7.45
C ASP A 16 -3.04 13.65 6.00
N GLY A 17 -4.18 12.97 5.83
CA GLY A 17 -4.74 12.62 4.52
C GLY A 17 -4.07 11.43 3.84
N LEU A 18 -3.27 10.64 4.58
CA LEU A 18 -2.68 9.40 4.10
C LEU A 18 -3.67 8.25 4.32
N GLY A 19 -3.71 7.31 3.38
CA GLY A 19 -4.40 6.06 3.62
C GLY A 19 -3.62 5.21 4.62
N TRP A 20 -4.32 4.37 5.38
CA TRP A 20 -3.68 3.54 6.39
C TRP A 20 -4.11 2.07 6.32
N SER A 21 -3.26 1.20 6.86
CA SER A 21 -3.51 -0.23 7.09
C SER A 21 -2.60 -0.73 8.22
N THR A 22 -2.51 -2.04 8.44
CA THR A 22 -1.66 -2.66 9.45
C THR A 22 -0.72 -3.70 8.84
N LEU A 23 0.47 -3.89 9.42
CA LEU A 23 1.39 -4.96 9.03
C LEU A 23 0.76 -6.35 9.13
N ALA A 24 -0.22 -6.54 10.02
CA ALA A 24 -0.93 -7.81 10.17
C ALA A 24 -1.80 -8.14 8.93
N ASP A 25 -2.20 -7.11 8.17
CA ASP A 25 -3.00 -7.22 6.95
C ASP A 25 -2.14 -7.28 5.66
N ALA A 26 -0.81 -7.22 5.81
CA ALA A 26 0.12 -7.33 4.70
C ALA A 26 0.38 -8.80 4.33
N HIS A 27 0.37 -9.11 3.04
CA HIS A 27 0.66 -10.46 2.56
C HIS A 27 2.14 -10.84 2.77
N ALA A 28 3.05 -9.87 2.63
CA ALA A 28 4.49 -10.02 2.83
C ALA A 28 5.01 -8.85 3.69
N PRO A 29 4.83 -8.88 5.02
CA PRO A 29 5.18 -7.78 5.92
C PRO A 29 6.63 -7.29 5.77
N GLU A 30 7.57 -8.19 5.47
CA GLU A 30 8.99 -7.87 5.27
C GLU A 30 9.28 -6.98 4.05
N ARG A 31 8.33 -6.88 3.11
CA ARG A 31 8.41 -5.99 1.94
C ARG A 31 7.82 -4.60 2.21
N VAL A 32 7.11 -4.43 3.33
CA VAL A 32 6.45 -3.17 3.70
C VAL A 32 7.45 -2.27 4.42
N ARG A 33 8.02 -1.33 3.67
CA ARG A 33 8.99 -0.35 4.16
C ARG A 33 8.77 1.00 3.50
N PRO A 34 9.13 2.13 4.17
CA PRO A 34 9.02 3.45 3.57
C PRO A 34 9.61 3.51 2.15
N GLY A 35 8.83 4.04 1.22
CA GLY A 35 9.15 4.12 -0.21
C GLY A 35 8.74 2.93 -1.07
N ALA A 36 8.35 1.79 -0.49
CA ALA A 36 7.87 0.63 -1.25
C ALA A 36 6.60 0.96 -2.04
N MET A 37 6.50 0.38 -3.24
CA MET A 37 5.31 0.47 -4.11
C MET A 37 4.55 -0.83 -4.03
N LEU A 38 3.32 -0.77 -3.52
CA LEU A 38 2.51 -1.94 -3.19
C LEU A 38 1.14 -1.83 -3.86
N LEU A 39 0.54 -2.98 -4.19
CA LEU A 39 -0.86 -3.03 -4.59
C LEU A 39 -1.74 -3.12 -3.33
N ALA A 40 -2.51 -2.06 -3.07
CA ALA A 40 -3.38 -2.00 -1.90
C ALA A 40 -4.86 -1.90 -2.27
N GLY A 41 -5.72 -2.39 -1.39
CA GLY A 41 -7.17 -2.23 -1.52
C GLY A 41 -7.96 -3.41 -0.98
N ASN A 42 -9.10 -3.68 -1.60
CA ASN A 42 -10.00 -4.78 -1.25
C ASN A 42 -10.77 -5.27 -2.49
N SER A 43 -11.86 -6.01 -2.28
CA SER A 43 -12.69 -6.54 -3.39
C SER A 43 -13.41 -5.47 -4.21
N GLN A 44 -13.56 -4.24 -3.69
CA GLN A 44 -14.27 -3.16 -4.35
C GLN A 44 -13.35 -2.30 -5.21
N ALA A 45 -12.12 -2.03 -4.74
CA ALA A 45 -11.16 -1.19 -5.45
C ALA A 45 -9.72 -1.54 -5.09
N GLN A 46 -8.81 -1.26 -6.02
CA GLN A 46 -7.37 -1.47 -5.87
C GLN A 46 -6.60 -0.28 -6.44
N ALA A 47 -5.48 0.07 -5.81
CA ALA A 47 -4.58 1.11 -6.26
C ALA A 47 -3.12 0.76 -5.96
N VAL A 48 -2.20 1.31 -6.77
CA VAL A 48 -0.78 1.29 -6.41
C VAL A 48 -0.54 2.40 -5.41
N VAL A 49 0.04 2.05 -4.26
CA VAL A 49 0.33 2.98 -3.18
C VAL A 49 1.83 3.03 -2.92
N ARG A 50 2.30 4.17 -2.42
CA ARG A 50 3.64 4.31 -1.88
C ARG A 50 3.56 4.32 -0.35
N VAL A 51 4.28 3.42 0.30
CA VAL A 51 4.44 3.45 1.75
C VAL A 51 5.18 4.72 2.14
N VAL A 52 4.58 5.52 3.02
CA VAL A 52 5.16 6.76 3.55
C VAL A 52 5.88 6.47 4.86
N ALA A 53 5.22 5.76 5.79
CA ALA A 53 5.75 5.40 7.10
C ALA A 53 5.22 4.03 7.54
N VAL A 54 5.95 3.42 8.47
CA VAL A 54 5.49 2.26 9.25
C VAL A 54 5.85 2.56 10.70
N ASP A 55 4.85 2.60 11.56
CA ASP A 55 5.00 2.92 12.97
C ASP A 55 5.42 1.68 13.77
N ASP A 56 5.91 1.90 15.00
CA ASP A 56 6.43 0.83 15.86
C ASP A 56 5.35 -0.19 16.27
N ASP A 57 4.08 0.19 16.24
CA ASP A 57 2.93 -0.69 16.50
C ASP A 57 2.45 -1.44 15.24
N GLY A 58 3.08 -1.18 14.10
CA GLY A 58 2.78 -1.81 12.82
C GLY A 58 1.71 -1.10 12.00
N GLN A 59 1.28 0.12 12.35
CA GLN A 59 0.46 0.93 11.47
C GLN A 59 1.27 1.35 10.24
N ILE A 60 0.66 1.22 9.05
CA ILE A 60 1.27 1.59 7.77
C ILE A 60 0.54 2.83 7.25
N HIS A 61 1.28 3.87 6.92
CA HIS A 61 0.76 5.07 6.26
C HIS A 61 1.19 5.07 4.80
N PHE A 62 0.28 5.37 3.87
CA PHE A 62 0.57 5.34 2.44
C PHE A 62 -0.12 6.46 1.65
N SER A 63 0.49 6.84 0.54
CA SER A 63 -0.10 7.74 -0.45
C SER A 63 -0.54 6.95 -1.68
N ILE A 64 -1.76 7.17 -2.17
CA ILE A 64 -2.24 6.57 -3.42
C ILE A 64 -1.55 7.24 -4.61
N LEU A 65 -0.96 6.46 -5.51
CA LEU A 65 -0.40 7.00 -6.75
C LEU A 65 -1.52 7.34 -7.75
N PRO A 66 -1.44 8.50 -8.43
CA PRO A 66 -2.43 8.86 -9.43
C PRO A 66 -2.38 7.90 -10.64
N GLY A 67 -3.57 7.57 -11.15
CA GLY A 67 -3.75 6.71 -12.32
C GLY A 67 -4.18 5.28 -11.98
N SER A 68 -4.42 4.48 -13.02
CA SER A 68 -4.89 3.10 -12.84
C SER A 68 -3.76 2.16 -12.42
N VAL A 69 -4.13 1.02 -11.83
CA VAL A 69 -3.21 -0.08 -11.54
C VAL A 69 -2.43 -0.49 -12.79
N ALA A 70 -3.10 -0.60 -13.95
CA ALA A 70 -2.44 -0.97 -15.21
C ALA A 70 -1.32 0.01 -15.59
N LYS A 71 -1.50 1.31 -15.38
CA LYS A 71 -0.47 2.33 -15.65
C LYS A 71 0.73 2.19 -14.71
N ASN A 72 0.47 1.89 -13.43
CA ASN A 72 1.48 1.88 -12.38
C ASN A 72 2.08 0.49 -12.10
N ARG A 73 1.60 -0.57 -12.78
CA ARG A 73 2.00 -1.97 -12.56
C ARG A 73 3.51 -2.22 -12.68
N HIS A 74 4.21 -1.43 -13.48
CA HIS A 74 5.67 -1.50 -13.65
C HIS A 74 6.48 -1.09 -12.40
N LEU A 75 5.81 -0.58 -11.36
CA LEU A 75 6.42 -0.16 -10.09
C LEU A 75 6.40 -1.27 -9.02
N LEU A 76 5.48 -2.23 -9.12
CA LEU A 76 5.23 -3.26 -8.09
C LEU A 76 6.38 -4.28 -7.93
N ASP A 77 7.27 -4.35 -8.92
CA ASP A 77 8.38 -5.31 -8.98
C ASP A 77 9.76 -4.69 -8.78
N ARG A 78 9.84 -3.37 -8.60
CA ARG A 78 11.13 -2.70 -8.40
C ARG A 78 11.43 -2.58 -6.91
N THR A 79 12.03 -3.64 -6.37
CA THR A 79 12.95 -3.48 -5.24
C THR A 79 14.04 -2.51 -5.70
N VAL A 80 13.97 -1.26 -5.25
CA VAL A 80 15.10 -0.33 -5.37
C VAL A 80 16.25 -0.98 -4.60
N ALA A 81 17.31 -1.34 -5.35
CA ALA A 81 18.58 -1.85 -4.85
C ALA A 81 19.36 -0.75 -4.12
#